data_AF-A0A3E0QB74-F1
#
_entry.id   AF-A0A3E0QB74-F1
#
_cell.length_a   1.000
_cell.length_b   1.000
_cell.length_c   1.000
_cell.angle_alpha   90.00
_cell.angle_beta   90.00
_cell.angle_gamma   90.00
#
_symmetry.space_group_name_H-M   'P 1'
#
loop_
_entity.id
_entity.type
_entity.pdbx_description
1 polymer ?
#
loop_
_entity_poly.entity_id
_entity_poly.type
_entity_poly.pdbx_seq_one_letter_code
_entity_poly.pdbx_strand_id
1 'polypeptide(L)' 'MLLFVGLGNPTPDSENNRHNVGFKIIDSINKKFGLS' A
#
# COMPACT_ATOMS: atom_id res chain seq x y z
N MET A 1 -13.91 -15.14 -2.08
CA MET A 1 -12.56 -14.72 -1.69
C MET A 1 -12.39 -13.27 -2.10
N LEU A 2 -11.91 -12.40 -1.22
CA LEU A 2 -11.69 -10.97 -1.50
C LEU A 2 -10.19 -10.72 -1.62
N LEU A 3 -9.79 -9.90 -2.58
CA LEU A 3 -8.39 -9.54 -2.85
C LEU A 3 -8.25 -8.01 -2.85
N PHE A 4 -7.36 -7.50 -1.99
CA PHE A 4 -6.98 -6.10 -1.96
C PHE A 4 -5.56 -5.95 -2.49
N VAL A 5 -5.36 -5.13 -3.50
CA VAL A 5 -4.04 -4.89 -4.13
C VAL A 5 -3.74 -3.40 -4.11
N GLY A 6 -2.56 -3.05 -3.60
CA GLY A 6 -2.01 -1.70 -3.69
C GLY A 6 -1.03 -1.65 -4.85
N LEU A 7 -1.28 -0.79 -5.83
CA LEU A 7 -0.33 -0.52 -6.92
C LEU A 7 0.64 0.61 -6.52
N GLY A 8 1.88 0.52 -6.99
CA GLY A 8 2.95 1.47 -6.71
C GLY A 8 4.30 0.99 -7.21
N ASN A 9 5.32 1.84 -7.07
CA ASN A 9 6.71 1.52 -7.40
C ASN A 9 7.52 1.29 -6.12
N PRO A 10 8.35 0.23 -6.04
CA PRO A 10 9.12 -0.12 -4.84
C PRO A 10 10.37 0.76 -4.59
N THR A 11 10.66 1.72 -5.47
CA THR A 11 11.84 2.58 -5.36
C THR A 11 11.70 3.59 -4.21
N PRO A 12 12.73 3.83 -3.39
CA PRO A 12 12.68 4.78 -2.27
C PRO A 12 12.24 6.19 -2.68
N ASP A 13 12.69 6.67 -3.84
CA ASP A 13 12.32 8.00 -4.36
C ASP A 13 10.82 8.13 -4.71
N SER A 14 10.11 7.01 -4.85
CA SER A 14 8.69 6.97 -5.19
C SER A 14 7.76 6.90 -3.97
N GLU A 15 8.30 6.78 -2.75
CA GLU A 15 7.51 6.55 -1.53
C GLU A 15 6.44 7.63 -1.29
N ASN A 16 6.72 8.88 -1.67
CA ASN A 16 5.81 10.01 -1.50
C ASN A 16 5.17 10.53 -2.79
N ASN A 17 5.24 9.76 -3.88
CA ASN A 17 4.53 10.12 -5.09
C ASN A 17 3.04 9.70 -5.00
N ARG A 18 2.19 10.31 -5.84
CA ARG A 18 0.76 9.96 -5.93
C ARG A 18 0.52 8.57 -6.53
N HIS A 19 1.52 8.01 -7.22
CA HIS A 19 1.47 6.67 -7.81
C HIS A 19 1.50 5.56 -6.75
N ASN A 20 2.09 5.83 -5.58
CA ASN A 20 2.25 4.90 -4.47
C ASN A 20 1.12 4.97 -3.43
N VAL A 21 0.02 5.68 -3.72
CA VAL A 21 -1.14 5.73 -2.82
C VAL A 21 -1.72 4.34 -2.56
N GLY A 22 -1.66 3.44 -3.55
CA GLY A 22 -2.09 2.04 -3.37
C GLY A 22 -1.31 1.33 -2.26
N PHE A 23 0.02 1.47 -2.23
CA PHE A 23 0.86 0.91 -1.16
C PHE A 23 0.50 1.50 0.21
N LYS A 24 0.29 2.83 0.29
CA LYS A 24 -0.08 3.51 1.55
C LYS A 24 -1.41 3.02 2.11
N ILE A 25 -2.39 2.75 1.24
CA ILE A 25 -3.71 2.24 1.64
C ILE A 25 -3.59 0.83 2.22
N ILE A 26 -2.88 -0.08 1.53
CA ILE A 26 -2.70 -1.46 2.01
C ILE A 26 -1.95 -1.47 3.35
N ASP A 27 -0.90 -0.64 3.48
CA ASP A 27 -0.15 -0.52 4.73
C ASP A 27 -1.03 0.00 5.88
N SER A 28 -1.89 0.98 5.62
CA SER A 28 -2.84 1.51 6.61
C SER A 28 -3.90 0.48 7.03
N ILE A 29 -4.41 -0.30 6.07
CA ILE A 29 -5.34 -1.40 6.33
C ILE A 29 -4.66 -2.45 7.21
N ASN A 30 -3.43 -2.85 6.86
CA ASN A 30 -2.70 -3.85 7.63
C ASN A 30 -2.41 -3.37 9.05
N LYS A 31 -1.99 -2.11 9.24
CA LYS A 31 -1.79 -1.50 10.56
C LYS A 31 -3.05 -1.48 11.41
N LYS A 32 -4.23 -1.30 10.79
CA LYS A 32 -5.50 -1.24 11.51
C LYS A 32 -6.04 -2.62 11.91
N PHE A 33 -5.85 -3.62 11.05
CA PHE A 33 -6.50 -4.92 11.20
C PHE A 33 -5.54 -6.09 11.51
N GLY A 34 -4.22 -5.87 11.46
CA GLY A 34 -3.20 -6.87 11.77
C GLY A 34 -3.31 -8.11 10.87
N LEU A 35 -3.39 -7.90 9.56
CA LEU A 35 -3.71 -8.95 8.58
C LEU A 35 -2.49 -9.79 8.15
N SER A 36 -1.31 -9.55 8.74
CA SER A 36 -0.04 -10.23 8.44
C SER A 36 0.80 -10.44 9.68
#